data_AF-M1EL50-F1
#
_entry.id   AF-M1EL50-F1
#
_cell.length_a   1.000
_cell.length_b   1.000
_cell.length_c   1.000
_cell.angle_alpha   90.00
_cell.angle_beta   90.00
_cell.angle_gamma   90.00
#
_symmetry.space_group_name_H-M   'P 1'
#
loop_
_entity.id
_entity.type
_entity.pdbx_description
1 polymer ?
#
loop_
_entity_poly.entity_id
_entity_poly.type
_entity_poly.pdbx_seq_one_letter_code
_entity_poly.pdbx_strand_id
1 'polypeptide(L)' 'GIDWFMPWPSQALLAVAKSFLGTNPMIPAENTDGVVEHVVLVHESVNEFSKQFLQKLRRSNYVTPKNYLDFINTYS' A
#
# COMPACT_ATOMS: atom_id res chain seq x y z
N GLY A 1 -1.42 -7.14 29.23
CA GLY A 1 -0.17 -6.64 28.62
C GLY A 1 -0.50 -5.48 27.70
N ILE A 2 0.50 -4.74 27.22
CA ILE A 2 0.32 -3.69 26.21
C ILE A 2 0.59 -4.33 24.84
N ASP A 3 -0.36 -4.22 23.90
CA ASP A 3 -0.21 -4.68 22.53
C ASP A 3 0.18 -3.51 21.61
N TRP A 4 1.35 -3.64 20.98
CA TRP A 4 1.88 -2.64 20.05
C TRP A 4 1.52 -2.99 18.61
N PHE A 5 0.94 -2.04 17.90
CA PHE A 5 0.62 -2.19 16.48
C PHE A 5 1.71 -1.54 15.62
N MET A 6 2.35 -2.37 14.82
CA MET A 6 3.39 -1.94 13.88
C MET A 6 2.80 -1.70 12.49
N PRO A 7 3.45 -0.86 11.65
CA PRO A 7 3.13 -0.77 10.24
C PRO A 7 3.15 -2.15 9.58
N TRP A 8 2.32 -2.35 8.55
CA TRP A 8 2.29 -3.61 7.84
C TRP A 8 3.61 -3.88 7.11
N PRO A 9 4.19 -5.09 7.24
CA PRO A 9 5.34 -5.48 6.45
C PRO A 9 4.95 -5.64 4.97
N SER A 10 5.93 -5.58 4.07
CA SER A 10 5.71 -5.72 2.62
C SER A 10 4.95 -6.99 2.24
N GLN A 11 5.19 -8.10 2.95
CA GLN A 11 4.45 -9.35 2.74
C GLN A 11 2.95 -9.23 3.05
N ALA A 12 2.58 -8.46 4.08
CA ALA A 12 1.18 -8.22 4.41
C ALA A 12 0.52 -7.32 3.35
N LEU A 13 1.23 -6.30 2.87
CA LEU A 13 0.76 -5.45 1.76
C LEU A 13 0.52 -6.31 0.50
N LEU A 14 1.47 -7.18 0.15
CA LEU A 14 1.37 -8.08 -0.99
C LEU A 14 0.16 -9.02 -0.87
N ALA A 15 -0.02 -9.66 0.30
CA ALA A 15 -1.15 -10.57 0.53
C ALA A 15 -2.50 -9.87 0.38
N VAL A 16 -2.62 -8.66 0.90
CA VAL A 16 -3.82 -7.83 0.78
C VAL A 16 -4.06 -7.43 -0.68
N ALA A 17 -3.06 -6.91 -1.37
CA ALA A 17 -3.18 -6.55 -2.78
C ALA A 17 -3.56 -7.75 -3.66
N LYS A 18 -2.96 -8.93 -3.44
CA LYS A 18 -3.34 -10.17 -4.14
C LYS A 18 -4.79 -10.56 -3.87
N SER A 19 -5.25 -10.45 -2.62
CA SER A 19 -6.62 -10.78 -2.26
C SER A 19 -7.65 -9.85 -2.92
N PHE A 20 -7.32 -8.58 -3.14
CA PHE A 20 -8.23 -7.61 -3.74
C PHE A 20 -8.17 -7.61 -5.28
N LEU A 21 -6.97 -7.71 -5.86
CA LEU A 21 -6.74 -7.56 -7.29
C LEU A 21 -6.70 -8.90 -8.04
N GLY A 22 -6.38 -10.00 -7.36
CA GLY A 22 -6.25 -11.33 -7.96
C GLY A 22 -7.57 -11.90 -8.50
N THR A 23 -8.71 -11.37 -8.06
CA THR A 23 -10.04 -11.77 -8.55
C THR A 23 -10.65 -10.77 -9.53
N ASN A 24 -9.90 -9.74 -9.94
CA ASN A 24 -10.43 -8.68 -10.80
C ASN A 24 -10.47 -9.13 -12.28
N PRO A 25 -11.65 -9.21 -12.91
CA PRO A 25 -11.77 -9.65 -14.30
C PRO A 25 -11.21 -8.65 -15.32
N MET A 26 -10.94 -7.40 -14.92
CA MET A 26 -10.37 -6.37 -15.79
C MET A 26 -8.85 -6.50 -15.96
N ILE A 27 -8.18 -7.26 -15.08
CA ILE A 27 -6.72 -7.41 -15.10
C ILE A 27 -6.38 -8.75 -15.77
N PRO A 28 -5.67 -8.75 -16.91
CA PRO A 28 -5.17 -9.99 -17.51
C PRO A 28 -4.30 -10.76 -16.52
N ALA A 29 -4.45 -12.08 -16.47
CA ALA A 29 -3.75 -12.94 -15.50
C ALA A 29 -2.22 -12.81 -15.58
N GLU A 30 -1.68 -12.58 -16.78
CA GLU A 30 -0.25 -12.32 -17.01
C GLU A 30 0.27 -11.01 -16.39
N ASN A 31 -0.62 -10.04 -16.14
CA ASN A 31 -0.28 -8.73 -15.57
C ASN A 31 -0.58 -8.64 -14.06
N THR A 32 -1.36 -9.56 -13.50
CA THR A 32 -1.83 -9.49 -12.11
C THR A 32 -0.69 -9.34 -11.11
N ASP A 33 0.35 -10.17 -11.19
CA ASP A 33 1.49 -10.09 -10.27
C ASP A 33 2.24 -8.76 -10.39
N GLY A 34 2.44 -8.27 -11.63
CA GLY A 34 3.10 -6.98 -11.86
C GLY A 34 2.29 -5.79 -11.31
N VAL A 35 0.96 -5.83 -11.43
CA VAL A 35 0.08 -4.79 -10.86
C VAL A 35 0.11 -4.84 -9.34
N VAL A 36 0.05 -6.03 -8.75
CA VAL A 36 0.14 -6.23 -7.29
C VAL A 36 1.46 -5.70 -6.75
N GLU A 37 2.59 -6.05 -7.36
CA GLU A 37 3.91 -5.56 -6.96
C GLU A 37 4.00 -4.04 -7.08
N HIS A 38 3.45 -3.48 -8.16
CA HIS A 38 3.42 -2.03 -8.36
C HIS A 38 2.61 -1.30 -7.28
N VAL A 39 1.46 -1.85 -6.89
CA VAL A 39 0.62 -1.28 -5.82
C VAL A 39 1.34 -1.28 -4.47
N VAL A 40 2.09 -2.34 -4.14
CA VAL A 40 2.94 -2.39 -2.94
C VAL A 40 4.05 -1.33 -3.03
N LEU A 41 4.77 -1.28 -4.15
CA LEU A 41 5.87 -0.34 -4.38
C LEU A 41 5.41 1.12 -4.22
N VAL A 42 4.26 1.47 -4.81
CA VAL A 42 3.70 2.83 -4.70
C VAL A 42 3.42 3.16 -3.23
N HIS A 43 2.79 2.26 -2.47
CA HIS A 43 2.50 2.51 -1.06
C HIS A 43 3.76 2.71 -0.21
N GLU A 44 4.79 1.89 -0.44
CA GLU A 44 6.08 2.04 0.25
C GLU A 44 6.77 3.35 -0.11
N SER A 45 6.73 3.75 -1.39
CA SER A 45 7.32 5.00 -1.86
C SER A 45 6.66 6.22 -1.18
N VAL A 46 5.33 6.20 -0.98
CA VAL A 46 4.61 7.28 -0.29
C VAL A 46 5.14 7.43 1.13
N ASN A 47 5.46 6.33 1.82
CA ASN A 47 6.02 6.39 3.17
C ASN A 47 7.38 7.11 3.22
N GLU A 48 8.23 6.91 2.20
CA GLU A 48 9.48 7.67 2.04
C GLU A 48 9.23 9.15 1.72
N PHE A 49 8.29 9.44 0.82
CA PHE A 49 7.91 10.82 0.51
C PHE A 49 7.29 11.55 1.70
N SER A 50 6.54 10.86 2.56
CA SER A 50 6.01 11.40 3.82
C SER A 50 7.12 11.90 4.74
N LYS A 51 8.21 11.14 4.87
CA LYS A 51 9.40 11.56 5.64
C LYS A 51 10.05 12.79 5.03
N GLN A 52 10.21 12.82 3.71
CA GLN A 52 10.79 13.97 3.01
C GLN A 52 9.88 15.21 3.13
N PHE A 53 8.57 15.04 3.07
CA PHE A 53 7.59 16.11 3.23
C PHE A 53 7.68 16.76 4.61
N LEU A 54 7.81 15.93 5.66
CA LEU A 54 8.07 16.41 7.01
C LEU A 54 9.39 17.18 7.10
N GLN A 55 10.46 16.68 6.49
CA GLN A 55 11.77 17.34 6.53
C GLN A 55 11.77 18.70 5.81
N LYS A 56 11.18 18.77 4.62
CA LYS A 56 11.19 19.96 3.76
C LYS A 56 10.20 21.02 4.20
N LEU A 57 8.99 20.61 4.59
CA LEU A 57 7.87 21.53 4.81
C LEU A 57 7.38 21.55 6.27
N ARG A 58 7.98 20.75 7.15
CA ARG A 58 7.59 20.63 8.57
C ARG A 58 6.12 20.28 8.77
N ARG A 59 5.53 19.58 7.80
CA ARG A 59 4.14 19.11 7.82
C ARG A 59 4.13 17.59 7.90
N SER A 60 3.36 17.05 8.84
CA SER A 60 3.16 15.61 8.98
C SER A 60 1.98 15.15 8.13
N ASN A 61 2.16 14.06 7.41
CA ASN A 61 1.08 13.24 6.89
C ASN A 61 1.32 11.79 7.37
N TYR A 62 0.25 10.99 7.42
CA TYR A 62 0.31 9.65 7.98
C TYR A 62 -0.13 8.64 6.94
N VAL A 63 0.70 7.63 6.74
CA VAL A 63 0.39 6.48 5.90
C VAL A 63 -0.17 5.40 6.80
N THR A 64 -1.44 5.03 6.60
CA THR A 64 -2.13 4.02 7.42
C THR A 64 -2.55 2.82 6.59
N PRO A 65 -2.74 1.63 7.20
CA PRO A 65 -3.32 0.49 6.50
C PRO A 65 -4.67 0.79 5.84
N LYS A 66 -5.48 1.66 6.47
CA LYS A 66 -6.75 2.10 5.87
C LYS A 66 -6.52 2.88 4.56
N ASN A 67 -5.55 3.79 4.51
CA ASN A 67 -5.23 4.48 3.26
C ASN A 67 -4.77 3.51 2.16
N TYR A 68 -4.10 2.41 2.51
CA TYR A 68 -3.73 1.37 1.53
C TYR A 68 -4.96 0.65 0.96
N LEU A 69 -5.90 0.27 1.81
CA LEU A 69 -7.15 -0.37 1.38
C LEU A 69 -7.99 0.58 0.51
N ASP A 70 -8.13 1.83 0.94
CA ASP A 70 -8.87 2.85 0.19
C ASP A 70 -8.20 3.12 -1.18
N PHE A 71 -6.85 3.12 -1.23
CA PHE A 71 -6.09 3.20 -2.48
C PHE A 71 -6.42 2.05 -3.42
N ILE A 72 -6.29 0.79 -2.99
CA ILE A 72 -6.58 -0.37 -3.83
C ILE A 72 -8.02 -0.33 -4.33
N ASN A 73 -8.98 -0.05 -3.45
CA ASN A 73 -10.41 -0.02 -3.77
C ASN A 73 -10.78 1.11 -4.76
N THR A 74 -9.97 2.17 -4.85
CA THR A 74 -10.21 3.25 -5.83
C THR A 74 -9.80 2.83 -7.26
N TYR A 75 -8.88 1.87 -7.39
CA TYR A 75 -8.30 1.45 -8.67
C TYR A 75 -8.66 0.01 -9.09
N SER A 76 -9.33 -0.75 -8.23
CA SER A 76 -9.90 -2.08 -8.56
C SER A 76 -11.20 -1.94 -9.34
#